data_AF-A0A6A5A3L2-F1
#
_entry.id   AF-A0A6A5A3L2-F1
#
_cell.length_a   1.000
_cell.length_b   1.000
_cell.length_c   1.000
_cell.angle_alpha   90.00
_cell.angle_beta   90.00
_cell.angle_gamma   90.00
#
_symmetry.space_group_name_H-M   'P 1'
#
loop_
_entity.id
_entity.type
_entity.pdbx_description
1 polymer ?
#
loop_
_entity_poly.entity_id
_entity_poly.type
_entity_poly.pdbx_seq_one_letter_code
_entity_poly.pdbx_strand_id
1 'polypeptide(L)'
;MTRTCDLGDAVLRNMELLGGIFEFQDGLYEDALGFQHLHTASDEYKTLTRYHLIRESHTHYDTSLVPIFEHLDEVLSPWYAVHGSSRVLRLVQSMEYMRLMVLVHAAYFGLTDVMSLLLHHPPFHQSKGSTSSSCQGFPHLIDLAALNGQLRMLELLHSNPTNSTATTDAMDLAARKGHVSVVRFLHFHRSEGCSHFAMLHAATNGHLNVVQFLYQFRHHDGVPAAAFVSAAANGHLEVVRFFHTNDVHGCTTRAMDLAAR
;
A
#
# COMPACT_ATOMS: atom_id res chain seq x y z
N MET A 1 -11.10 -24.05 -56.88
CA MET A 1 -11.40 -23.63 -55.49
C MET A 1 -10.16 -22.96 -54.94
N THR A 2 -10.10 -21.64 -55.13
CA THR A 2 -8.96 -20.78 -54.83
C THR A 2 -8.86 -20.53 -53.33
N ARG A 3 -7.65 -20.73 -52.80
CA ARG A 3 -7.23 -20.46 -51.42
C ARG A 3 -7.40 -18.97 -51.12
N THR A 4 -8.34 -18.64 -50.24
CA THR A 4 -8.39 -17.37 -49.51
C THR A 4 -7.88 -17.61 -48.10
N CYS A 5 -6.57 -17.84 -47.96
CA CYS A 5 -5.88 -17.79 -46.67
C CYS A 5 -4.59 -16.98 -46.88
N ASP A 6 -4.28 -16.14 -45.89
CA ASP A 6 -2.96 -15.55 -45.60
C ASP A 6 -2.56 -14.16 -46.11
N LEU A 7 -3.44 -13.32 -46.67
CA LEU A 7 -3.03 -11.91 -46.81
C LEU A 7 -2.98 -11.17 -45.45
N GLY A 8 -3.92 -11.45 -44.54
CA GLY A 8 -3.92 -10.83 -43.21
C GLY A 8 -2.76 -11.29 -42.32
N ASP A 9 -2.42 -12.58 -42.37
CA ASP A 9 -1.34 -13.17 -41.57
C ASP A 9 0.06 -12.76 -42.09
N ALA A 10 0.19 -12.50 -43.40
CA ALA A 10 1.42 -11.97 -43.99
C ALA A 10 1.70 -10.50 -43.63
N VAL A 11 0.65 -9.68 -43.50
CA VAL A 11 0.78 -8.26 -43.11
C VAL A 11 1.22 -8.13 -41.65
N LEU A 12 0.68 -8.94 -40.75
CA LEU A 12 1.03 -8.95 -39.32
C LEU A 12 2.41 -9.56 -39.01
N ARG A 13 3.07 -10.21 -39.97
CA ARG A 13 4.44 -10.73 -39.83
C ARG A 13 5.52 -9.78 -40.33
N ASN A 14 5.12 -8.68 -40.98
CA ASN A 14 6.05 -7.68 -41.48
C ASN A 14 6.49 -6.77 -40.34
N MET A 15 7.74 -6.93 -39.88
CA MET A 15 8.32 -6.18 -38.78
C MET A 15 8.44 -4.67 -39.04
N GLU A 16 8.56 -4.24 -40.29
CA GLU A 16 8.57 -2.81 -40.64
C GLU A 16 7.17 -2.20 -40.53
N LEU A 17 6.14 -2.97 -40.89
CA LEU A 17 4.74 -2.56 -40.85
C LEU A 17 4.20 -2.56 -39.42
N LEU A 18 4.59 -3.56 -38.61
CA LEU A 18 4.40 -3.57 -37.16
C LEU A 18 5.11 -2.39 -36.50
N GLY A 19 6.35 -2.09 -36.91
CA GLY A 19 7.11 -0.93 -36.46
C GLY A 19 6.34 0.37 -36.70
N GLY A 20 5.88 0.60 -37.93
CA GLY A 20 5.09 1.80 -38.28
C GLY A 20 3.72 1.88 -37.60
N ILE A 21 3.03 0.75 -37.37
CA ILE A 21 1.76 0.71 -36.63
C ILE A 21 1.97 1.11 -35.17
N PHE A 22 3.01 0.56 -34.52
CA PHE A 22 3.34 0.95 -33.15
C PHE A 22 3.81 2.40 -33.09
N GLU A 23 4.63 2.86 -34.03
CA GLU A 23 5.10 4.25 -34.09
C GLU A 23 3.94 5.25 -34.28
N PHE A 24 2.87 4.87 -34.99
CA PHE A 24 1.66 5.68 -35.15
C PHE A 24 0.77 5.72 -33.88
N GLN A 25 0.98 4.80 -32.93
CA GLN A 25 0.30 4.75 -31.63
C GLN A 25 1.24 5.10 -30.45
N ASP A 26 2.37 5.77 -30.70
CA ASP A 26 3.43 6.04 -29.70
C ASP A 26 3.91 4.79 -28.93
N GLY A 27 3.80 3.60 -29.55
CA GLY A 27 4.13 2.30 -28.94
C GLY A 27 3.08 1.79 -27.95
N LEU A 28 1.90 2.41 -27.88
CA LEU A 28 0.83 2.06 -26.95
C LEU A 28 -0.12 1.03 -27.55
N TYR A 29 -0.45 0.00 -26.78
CA TYR A 29 -1.47 -0.96 -27.15
C TYR A 29 -2.87 -0.36 -26.98
N GLU A 30 -3.84 -0.78 -27.79
CA GLU A 30 -5.23 -0.30 -27.73
C GLU A 30 -5.86 -0.48 -26.33
N ASP A 31 -5.55 -1.59 -25.66
CA ASP A 31 -5.98 -1.88 -24.29
C ASP A 31 -5.32 -1.00 -23.23
N ALA A 32 -4.24 -0.29 -23.58
CA ALA A 32 -3.53 0.62 -22.69
C ALA A 32 -3.94 2.09 -22.87
N LEU A 33 -4.63 2.44 -23.96
CA LEU A 33 -5.07 3.83 -24.22
C LEU A 33 -5.92 4.40 -23.09
N GLY A 34 -6.70 3.54 -22.43
CA GLY A 34 -7.51 3.89 -21.27
C GLY A 34 -6.70 4.51 -20.13
N PHE A 35 -5.40 4.27 -20.00
CA PHE A 35 -4.59 4.77 -18.87
C PHE A 35 -3.89 6.10 -19.13
N GLN A 36 -4.00 6.67 -20.34
CA GLN A 36 -3.31 7.91 -20.70
C GLN A 36 -3.65 9.09 -19.77
N HIS A 37 -4.84 9.11 -19.19
CA HIS A 37 -5.26 10.16 -18.26
C HIS A 37 -4.56 10.09 -16.89
N LEU A 38 -3.97 8.93 -16.53
CA LEU A 38 -3.25 8.72 -15.26
C LEU A 38 -1.74 9.07 -15.35
N HIS A 39 -1.34 9.82 -16.38
CA HIS A 39 0.05 10.15 -16.64
C HIS A 39 0.70 10.97 -15.51
N THR A 40 2.03 11.17 -15.58
CA THR A 40 2.87 11.79 -14.53
C THR A 40 2.48 13.22 -14.10
N ALA A 41 1.64 13.92 -14.85
CA ALA A 41 1.14 15.24 -14.46
C ALA A 41 -0.24 15.20 -13.78
N SER A 42 -0.87 14.03 -13.68
CA SER A 42 -2.11 13.84 -12.92
C SER A 42 -1.89 14.19 -11.45
N ASP A 43 -2.94 14.70 -10.81
CA ASP A 43 -2.88 15.07 -9.39
C ASP A 43 -2.79 13.82 -8.50
N GLU A 44 -3.33 12.70 -8.95
CA GLU A 44 -3.20 11.37 -8.37
C GLU A 44 -1.73 10.95 -8.29
N TYR A 45 -1.01 11.00 -9.43
CA TYR A 45 0.40 10.63 -9.49
C TYR A 45 1.26 11.54 -8.59
N LYS A 46 1.04 12.87 -8.65
CA LYS A 46 1.74 13.83 -7.79
C LYS A 46 1.46 13.60 -6.31
N THR A 47 0.24 13.23 -5.95
CA THR A 47 -0.15 12.98 -4.56
C THR A 47 0.48 11.69 -4.05
N LEU A 48 0.43 10.62 -4.83
CA LEU A 48 1.04 9.33 -4.47
C LEU A 48 2.57 9.43 -4.34
N THR A 49 3.22 10.22 -5.20
CA THR A 49 4.67 10.47 -5.10
C THR A 49 5.06 11.36 -3.93
N ARG A 50 4.17 12.26 -3.47
CA ARG A 50 4.39 13.14 -2.32
C ARG A 50 3.85 12.59 -1.01
N TYR A 51 3.31 11.38 -0.99
CA TYR A 51 2.65 10.80 0.18
C TYR A 51 3.48 10.88 1.46
N HIS A 52 4.80 10.67 1.38
CA HIS A 52 5.68 10.78 2.55
C HIS A 52 5.83 12.23 3.06
N LEU A 53 5.83 13.23 2.17
CA LEU A 53 6.01 14.66 2.51
C LEU A 53 4.75 15.31 3.10
N ILE A 54 3.56 14.80 2.78
CA ILE A 54 2.28 15.33 3.29
C ILE A 54 2.07 14.94 4.77
N ARG A 55 2.78 13.92 5.26
CA ARG A 55 2.50 13.28 6.56
C ARG A 55 3.33 13.81 7.73
N GLU A 56 4.35 14.62 7.50
CA GLU A 56 5.14 15.24 8.59
C GLU A 56 4.31 16.21 9.45
N SER A 57 3.11 16.62 9.01
CA SER A 57 2.26 17.58 9.73
C SER A 57 1.04 16.99 10.47
N HIS A 58 0.70 15.69 10.32
CA HIS A 58 -0.57 15.16 10.84
C HIS A 58 -0.46 13.83 11.58
N THR A 59 -1.00 13.80 12.80
CA THR A 59 -1.16 12.67 13.72
C THR A 59 -2.25 11.66 13.31
N HIS A 60 -2.70 11.67 12.05
CA HIS A 60 -3.81 10.86 11.58
C HIS A 60 -3.48 10.18 10.23
N TYR A 61 -3.89 8.92 10.10
CA TYR A 61 -4.05 8.27 8.79
C TYR A 61 -4.83 9.21 7.87
N ASP A 62 -4.18 9.60 6.78
CA ASP A 62 -4.77 10.52 5.83
C ASP A 62 -5.75 9.76 4.93
N THR A 63 -7.04 9.87 5.25
CA THR A 63 -8.12 9.30 4.45
C THR A 63 -8.25 9.95 3.08
N SER A 64 -7.55 11.07 2.82
CA SER A 64 -7.55 11.76 1.53
C SER A 64 -7.07 10.89 0.37
N LEU A 65 -6.29 9.84 0.66
CA LEU A 65 -5.80 8.92 -0.36
C LEU A 65 -6.78 7.82 -0.76
N VAL A 66 -7.78 7.53 0.08
CA VAL A 66 -8.73 6.43 -0.20
C VAL A 66 -9.42 6.61 -1.56
N PRO A 67 -9.93 7.81 -1.93
CA PRO A 67 -10.52 8.03 -3.25
C PRO A 67 -9.57 7.77 -4.41
N ILE A 68 -8.26 8.03 -4.23
CA ILE A 68 -7.26 7.78 -5.27
C ILE A 68 -7.09 6.27 -5.48
N PHE A 69 -7.06 5.48 -4.39
CA PHE A 69 -6.98 4.02 -4.51
C PHE A 69 -8.25 3.42 -5.11
N GLU A 70 -9.42 3.92 -4.73
CA GLU A 70 -10.71 3.51 -5.31
C GLU A 70 -10.77 3.84 -6.81
N HIS A 71 -10.34 5.03 -7.21
CA HIS A 71 -10.28 5.40 -8.62
C HIS A 71 -9.32 4.51 -9.41
N LEU A 72 -8.14 4.20 -8.86
CA LEU A 72 -7.22 3.25 -9.50
C LEU A 72 -7.85 1.86 -9.66
N ASP A 73 -8.65 1.42 -8.69
CA ASP A 73 -9.36 0.14 -8.76
C ASP A 73 -10.44 0.14 -9.84
N GLU A 74 -11.23 1.21 -9.94
CA GLU A 74 -12.25 1.37 -10.98
C GLU A 74 -11.67 1.23 -12.40
N VAL A 75 -10.44 1.69 -12.62
CA VAL A 75 -9.79 1.60 -13.93
C VAL A 75 -9.02 0.27 -14.12
N LEU A 76 -8.27 -0.17 -13.10
CA LEU A 76 -7.38 -1.34 -13.23
C LEU A 76 -8.10 -2.68 -13.04
N SER A 77 -9.08 -2.79 -12.14
CA SER A 77 -9.73 -4.07 -11.85
C SER A 77 -10.50 -4.65 -13.04
N PRO A 78 -11.30 -3.88 -13.79
CA PRO A 78 -11.91 -4.38 -15.02
C PRO A 78 -10.87 -4.83 -16.04
N TRP A 79 -9.76 -4.10 -16.15
CA TRP A 79 -8.68 -4.43 -17.08
C TRP A 79 -7.97 -5.74 -16.70
N TYR A 80 -7.70 -5.96 -15.41
CA TYR A 80 -7.15 -7.24 -14.93
C TYR A 80 -8.10 -8.41 -15.20
N ALA A 81 -9.41 -8.20 -15.05
CA ALA A 81 -10.40 -9.24 -15.30
C ALA A 81 -10.42 -9.70 -16.77
N VAL A 82 -10.19 -8.78 -17.71
CA VAL A 82 -10.17 -9.07 -19.16
C VAL A 82 -8.84 -9.64 -19.62
N HIS A 83 -7.72 -9.05 -19.19
CA HIS A 83 -6.40 -9.33 -19.77
C HIS A 83 -5.49 -10.20 -18.90
N GLY A 84 -5.82 -10.34 -17.61
CA GLY A 84 -5.02 -11.06 -16.63
C GLY A 84 -3.72 -10.36 -16.23
N SER A 85 -3.06 -10.90 -15.21
CA SER A 85 -1.83 -10.32 -14.63
C SER A 85 -0.63 -10.35 -15.59
N SER A 86 -0.58 -11.30 -16.53
CA SER A 86 0.53 -11.41 -17.50
C SER A 86 0.65 -10.21 -18.45
N ARG A 87 -0.47 -9.52 -18.73
CA ARG A 87 -0.47 -8.34 -19.62
C ARG A 87 0.18 -7.11 -18.96
N VAL A 88 0.24 -7.09 -17.62
CA VAL A 88 0.82 -5.99 -16.83
C VAL A 88 2.25 -5.66 -17.25
N LEU A 89 3.07 -6.65 -17.60
CA LEU A 89 4.44 -6.38 -18.05
C LEU A 89 4.47 -5.52 -19.29
N ARG A 90 3.60 -5.82 -20.26
CA ARG A 90 3.55 -5.07 -21.52
C ARG A 90 3.04 -3.66 -21.26
N LEU A 91 2.04 -3.52 -20.40
CA LEU A 91 1.53 -2.21 -19.97
C LEU A 91 2.65 -1.35 -19.37
N VAL A 92 3.36 -1.88 -18.38
CA VAL A 92 4.44 -1.17 -17.70
C VAL A 92 5.66 -0.91 -18.58
N GLN A 93 5.93 -1.79 -19.56
CA GLN A 93 6.96 -1.57 -20.58
C GLN A 93 6.58 -0.44 -21.55
N SER A 94 5.30 -0.33 -21.93
CA SER A 94 4.81 0.75 -22.80
C SER A 94 4.62 2.07 -22.07
N MET A 95 4.31 2.04 -20.77
CA MET A 95 3.99 3.20 -19.95
C MET A 95 4.72 3.12 -18.61
N GLU A 96 5.90 3.74 -18.53
CA GLU A 96 6.77 3.62 -17.34
C GLU A 96 6.08 4.10 -16.04
N TYR A 97 5.27 5.15 -16.11
CA TYR A 97 4.53 5.69 -14.96
C TYR A 97 3.48 4.72 -14.40
N MET A 98 2.95 3.81 -15.22
CA MET A 98 2.00 2.79 -14.78
C MET A 98 2.64 1.79 -13.83
N ARG A 99 3.97 1.64 -13.84
CA ARG A 99 4.65 0.79 -12.85
C ARG A 99 4.29 1.18 -11.43
N LEU A 100 4.34 2.48 -11.14
CA LEU A 100 4.05 2.99 -9.80
C LEU A 100 2.59 2.77 -9.43
N MET A 101 1.68 3.12 -10.34
CA MET A 101 0.24 2.99 -10.11
C MET A 101 -0.14 1.53 -9.83
N VAL A 102 0.40 0.60 -10.61
CA VAL A 102 0.15 -0.83 -10.44
C VAL A 102 0.80 -1.37 -9.16
N LEU A 103 2.02 -0.94 -8.79
CA LEU A 103 2.65 -1.35 -7.53
C LEU A 103 1.84 -0.91 -6.31
N VAL A 104 1.40 0.35 -6.30
CA VAL A 104 0.59 0.91 -5.21
C VAL A 104 -0.77 0.24 -5.14
N HIS A 105 -1.45 0.06 -6.28
CA HIS A 105 -2.72 -0.64 -6.37
C HIS A 105 -2.58 -2.09 -5.87
N ALA A 106 -1.59 -2.83 -6.37
CA ALA A 106 -1.35 -4.20 -5.95
C ALA A 106 -1.05 -4.32 -4.45
N ALA A 107 -0.24 -3.41 -3.88
CA ALA A 107 0.06 -3.39 -2.44
C ALA A 107 -1.13 -2.97 -1.58
N TYR A 108 -2.01 -2.10 -2.08
CA TYR A 108 -3.20 -1.67 -1.36
C TYR A 108 -4.30 -2.74 -1.40
N PHE A 109 -4.52 -3.41 -2.54
CA PHE A 109 -5.60 -4.41 -2.71
C PHE A 109 -5.16 -5.86 -2.47
N GLY A 110 -3.87 -6.11 -2.27
CA GLY A 110 -3.37 -7.45 -1.94
C GLY A 110 -3.19 -8.35 -3.15
N LEU A 111 -2.97 -7.78 -4.33
CA LEU A 111 -2.77 -8.53 -5.57
C LEU A 111 -1.36 -9.13 -5.63
N THR A 112 -1.16 -10.23 -4.90
CA THR A 112 0.16 -10.88 -4.77
C THR A 112 0.72 -11.38 -6.10
N ASP A 113 -0.15 -11.77 -7.03
CA ASP A 113 0.28 -12.27 -8.35
C ASP A 113 0.87 -11.15 -9.19
N VAL A 114 0.17 -10.01 -9.24
CA VAL A 114 0.64 -8.81 -9.95
C VAL A 114 1.92 -8.26 -9.29
N MET A 115 1.95 -8.21 -7.96
CA MET A 115 3.13 -7.78 -7.22
C MET A 115 4.33 -8.71 -7.50
N SER A 116 4.16 -10.03 -7.33
CA SER A 116 5.19 -11.02 -7.60
C SER A 116 5.76 -10.85 -9.00
N LEU A 117 4.87 -10.69 -9.98
CA LEU A 117 5.25 -10.52 -11.37
C LEU A 117 6.13 -9.27 -11.56
N LEU A 118 5.76 -8.13 -10.98
CA LEU A 118 6.53 -6.89 -11.08
C LEU A 118 7.86 -6.93 -10.33
N LEU A 119 7.95 -7.70 -9.25
CA LEU A 119 9.19 -7.90 -8.50
C LEU A 119 10.20 -8.77 -9.26
N HIS A 120 9.74 -9.82 -9.96
CA HIS A 120 10.60 -10.66 -10.79
C HIS A 120 11.08 -9.97 -12.08
N HIS A 121 10.42 -8.88 -12.49
CA HIS A 121 10.75 -8.11 -13.70
C HIS A 121 11.04 -6.64 -13.35
N PRO A 122 12.26 -6.31 -12.88
CA PRO A 122 12.68 -4.94 -12.61
C PRO A 122 12.75 -4.11 -13.91
N PRO A 123 12.65 -2.77 -13.83
CA PRO A 123 12.70 -1.91 -15.00
C PRO A 123 14.05 -2.02 -15.73
N PHE A 124 14.02 -1.86 -17.06
CA PHE A 124 15.17 -2.07 -17.96
C PHE A 124 16.30 -1.03 -17.77
N HIS A 125 16.03 0.12 -17.15
CA HIS A 125 16.99 1.21 -16.95
C HIS A 125 17.67 1.20 -15.57
N GLN A 126 18.54 0.22 -15.32
CA GLN A 126 19.64 0.42 -14.35
C GLN A 126 20.89 0.92 -15.10
N SER A 127 20.84 2.16 -15.60
CA SER A 127 22.07 2.83 -16.04
C SER A 127 22.80 3.39 -14.83
N LYS A 128 23.90 2.75 -14.47
CA LYS A 128 24.92 3.28 -13.56
C LYS A 128 25.49 4.55 -14.19
N GLY A 129 24.96 5.75 -13.88
CA GLY A 129 25.62 6.96 -14.37
C GLY A 129 24.87 8.29 -14.35
N SER A 130 23.62 8.37 -13.88
CA SER A 130 22.92 9.66 -13.80
C SER A 130 22.40 9.92 -12.39
N THR A 131 23.05 10.86 -11.72
CA THR A 131 22.62 11.53 -10.49
C THR A 131 21.41 12.44 -10.75
N SER A 132 20.34 11.87 -11.29
CA SER A 132 18.99 12.41 -11.15
C SER A 132 18.20 11.37 -10.37
N SER A 133 18.04 11.67 -9.10
CA SER A 133 17.26 10.98 -8.08
C SER A 133 15.77 10.90 -8.43
N SER A 134 15.44 10.22 -9.52
CA SER A 134 14.06 10.06 -10.01
C SER A 134 13.45 8.73 -9.57
N CYS A 135 14.25 7.81 -9.02
CA CYS A 135 13.82 6.47 -8.60
C CYS A 135 14.09 6.15 -7.12
N GLN A 136 14.79 7.03 -6.39
CA GLN A 136 15.04 6.92 -4.95
C GLN A 136 13.97 7.73 -4.21
N GLY A 137 12.76 7.21 -4.18
CA GLY A 137 11.63 7.87 -3.53
C GLY A 137 10.31 7.22 -3.93
N PHE A 138 10.18 5.92 -3.71
CA PHE A 138 9.01 5.15 -4.12
C PHE A 138 8.61 4.14 -3.01
N PRO A 139 7.31 3.81 -2.91
CA PRO A 139 6.47 4.06 -1.75
C PRO A 139 6.69 3.05 -0.63
N HIS A 140 6.28 3.41 0.58
CA HIS A 140 6.16 2.51 1.71
C HIS A 140 5.05 1.46 1.45
N LEU A 141 5.27 0.55 0.49
CA LEU A 141 4.32 -0.48 0.07
C LEU A 141 3.96 -1.40 1.23
N ILE A 142 4.92 -1.62 2.14
CA ILE A 142 4.69 -2.36 3.38
C ILE A 142 3.69 -1.63 4.27
N ASP A 143 3.74 -0.31 4.36
CA ASP A 143 2.78 0.48 5.15
C ASP A 143 1.37 0.34 4.58
N LEU A 144 1.21 0.35 3.24
CA LEU A 144 -0.08 0.14 2.57
C LEU A 144 -0.61 -1.29 2.77
N ALA A 145 0.24 -2.30 2.61
CA ALA A 145 -0.13 -3.68 2.85
C ALA A 145 -0.51 -3.90 4.33
N ALA A 146 0.17 -3.20 5.25
CA ALA A 146 -0.06 -3.31 6.67
C ALA A 146 -1.38 -2.65 7.10
N LEU A 147 -1.70 -1.50 6.51
CA LEU A 147 -2.98 -0.81 6.67
C LEU A 147 -4.18 -1.74 6.38
N ASN A 148 -4.09 -2.56 5.34
CA ASN A 148 -5.18 -3.46 4.92
C ASN A 148 -5.05 -4.89 5.45
N GLY A 149 -4.09 -5.15 6.34
CA GLY A 149 -3.97 -6.45 7.03
C GLY A 149 -3.44 -7.58 6.14
N GLN A 150 -2.77 -7.26 5.05
CA GLN A 150 -2.38 -8.21 4.00
C GLN A 150 -1.07 -8.90 4.35
N LEU A 151 -1.12 -9.85 5.29
CA LEU A 151 0.06 -10.59 5.74
C LEU A 151 0.82 -11.24 4.57
N ARG A 152 0.11 -11.82 3.60
CA ARG A 152 0.75 -12.47 2.44
C ARG A 152 1.52 -11.50 1.56
N MET A 153 0.98 -10.29 1.38
CA MET A 153 1.67 -9.21 0.65
C MET A 153 2.91 -8.74 1.43
N LEU A 154 2.81 -8.61 2.76
CA LEU A 154 3.96 -8.27 3.60
C LEU A 154 5.08 -9.32 3.52
N GLU A 155 4.75 -10.61 3.60
CA GLU A 155 5.74 -11.69 3.47
C GLU A 155 6.48 -11.60 2.13
N LEU A 156 5.73 -11.35 1.05
CA LEU A 156 6.25 -11.23 -0.31
C LEU A 156 7.14 -9.98 -0.49
N LEU A 157 6.73 -8.84 0.07
CA LEU A 157 7.54 -7.61 0.03
C LEU A 157 8.78 -7.72 0.93
N HIS A 158 8.66 -8.39 2.08
CA HIS A 158 9.77 -8.61 3.00
C HIS A 158 10.84 -9.54 2.42
N SER A 159 10.45 -10.58 1.67
CA SER A 159 11.41 -11.46 1.01
C SER A 159 12.20 -10.79 -0.13
N ASN A 160 11.78 -9.59 -0.58
CA ASN A 160 12.37 -8.87 -1.71
C ASN A 160 12.97 -7.52 -1.26
N PRO A 161 14.29 -7.43 -1.00
CA PRO A 161 14.89 -6.26 -0.37
C PRO A 161 14.78 -4.97 -1.20
N THR A 162 14.64 -5.06 -2.53
CA THR A 162 14.61 -3.92 -3.45
C THR A 162 13.39 -2.99 -3.29
N ASN A 163 12.28 -3.47 -2.70
CA ASN A 163 11.05 -2.70 -2.50
C ASN A 163 10.51 -2.82 -1.06
N SER A 164 11.43 -2.98 -0.10
CA SER A 164 11.15 -3.37 1.28
C SER A 164 11.13 -2.21 2.29
N THR A 165 10.98 -0.97 1.82
CA THR A 165 10.91 0.21 2.69
C THR A 165 9.61 0.18 3.49
N ALA A 166 9.76 0.35 4.80
CA ALA A 166 8.66 0.50 5.74
C ALA A 166 8.98 1.65 6.68
N THR A 167 7.96 2.19 7.34
CA THR A 167 8.12 3.15 8.43
C THR A 167 7.45 2.62 9.70
N THR A 168 7.53 3.40 10.77
CA THR A 168 6.72 3.15 11.98
C THR A 168 5.21 3.11 11.69
N ASP A 169 4.77 3.75 10.59
CA ASP A 169 3.38 3.76 10.19
C ASP A 169 2.84 2.37 9.83
N ALA A 170 3.67 1.46 9.32
CA ALA A 170 3.21 0.10 9.02
C ALA A 170 2.57 -0.53 10.27
N MET A 171 3.24 -0.44 11.41
CA MET A 171 2.74 -1.03 12.64
C MET A 171 1.64 -0.18 13.27
N ASP A 172 1.72 1.16 13.19
CA ASP A 172 0.70 2.07 13.73
C ASP A 172 -0.65 1.92 12.99
N LEU A 173 -0.62 1.81 11.66
CA LEU A 173 -1.81 1.64 10.82
C LEU A 173 -2.41 0.24 10.99
N ALA A 174 -1.58 -0.80 11.02
CA ALA A 174 -2.03 -2.16 11.33
C ALA A 174 -2.67 -2.23 12.72
N ALA A 175 -2.10 -1.54 13.70
CA ALA A 175 -2.64 -1.48 15.06
C ALA A 175 -3.98 -0.73 15.11
N ARG A 176 -4.09 0.41 14.40
CA ARG A 176 -5.33 1.19 14.26
C ARG A 176 -6.48 0.35 13.67
N LYS A 177 -6.19 -0.54 12.72
CA LYS A 177 -7.17 -1.39 12.04
C LYS A 177 -7.38 -2.77 12.69
N GLY A 178 -6.63 -3.08 13.74
CA GLY A 178 -6.79 -4.33 14.50
C GLY A 178 -6.12 -5.55 13.88
N HIS A 179 -5.21 -5.35 12.94
CA HIS A 179 -4.53 -6.42 12.20
C HIS A 179 -3.38 -7.03 13.02
N VAL A 180 -3.72 -7.79 14.06
CA VAL A 180 -2.74 -8.37 15.01
C VAL A 180 -1.69 -9.28 14.36
N SER A 181 -2.06 -10.01 13.30
CA SER A 181 -1.13 -10.87 12.56
C SER A 181 -0.04 -10.06 11.86
N VAL A 182 -0.40 -8.94 11.26
CA VAL A 182 0.53 -7.99 10.65
C VAL A 182 1.40 -7.30 11.70
N VAL A 183 0.81 -6.85 12.82
CA VAL A 183 1.57 -6.24 13.93
C VAL A 183 2.63 -7.21 14.46
N ARG A 184 2.27 -8.48 14.67
CA ARG A 184 3.21 -9.54 15.06
C ARG A 184 4.31 -9.73 14.04
N PHE A 185 3.97 -9.85 12.76
CA PHE A 185 4.94 -10.02 11.69
C PHE A 185 5.95 -8.87 11.66
N LEU A 186 5.47 -7.63 11.65
CA LEU A 186 6.30 -6.43 11.65
C LEU A 186 7.19 -6.35 12.90
N HIS A 187 6.67 -6.70 14.08
CA HIS A 187 7.43 -6.68 15.32
C HIS A 187 8.62 -7.65 15.32
N PHE A 188 8.43 -8.88 14.82
CA PHE A 188 9.46 -9.91 14.87
C PHE A 188 10.44 -9.88 13.69
N HIS A 189 10.04 -9.32 12.54
CA HIS A 189 10.84 -9.38 11.31
C HIS A 189 11.42 -8.03 10.89
N ARG A 190 11.08 -6.94 11.60
CA ARG A 190 11.52 -5.59 11.23
C ARG A 190 11.92 -4.74 12.43
N SER A 191 12.78 -3.75 12.17
CA SER A 191 13.40 -2.91 13.20
C SER A 191 12.83 -1.50 13.31
N GLU A 192 11.96 -1.05 12.39
CA GLU A 192 11.36 0.30 12.48
C GLU A 192 10.52 0.48 13.74
N GLY A 193 9.89 -0.60 14.21
CA GLY A 193 9.04 -0.59 15.39
C GLY A 193 7.69 0.09 15.14
N CYS A 194 7.16 0.72 16.18
CA CYS A 194 5.93 1.51 16.14
C CYS A 194 6.15 2.80 16.92
N SER A 195 5.29 3.79 16.67
CA SER A 195 5.22 4.95 17.55
C SER A 195 4.25 4.71 18.71
N HIS A 196 4.13 5.70 19.59
CA HIS A 196 3.12 5.70 20.64
C HIS A 196 1.67 5.71 20.09
N PHE A 197 1.48 6.04 18.80
CA PHE A 197 0.18 6.01 18.15
C PHE A 197 -0.37 4.59 17.95
N ALA A 198 0.46 3.55 17.81
CA ALA A 198 -0.03 2.17 17.68
C ALA A 198 -0.92 1.77 18.87
N MET A 199 -0.42 1.96 20.10
CA MET A 199 -1.15 1.63 21.32
C MET A 199 -2.40 2.51 21.48
N LEU A 200 -2.24 3.81 21.26
CA LEU A 200 -3.35 4.76 21.34
C LEU A 200 -4.48 4.37 20.38
N HIS A 201 -4.18 4.17 19.09
CA HIS A 201 -5.19 3.83 18.10
C HIS A 201 -5.80 2.45 18.29
N ALA A 202 -5.01 1.44 18.69
CA ALA A 202 -5.55 0.13 19.03
C ALA A 202 -6.55 0.23 20.20
N ALA A 203 -6.24 1.02 21.22
CA ALA A 203 -7.12 1.25 22.36
C ALA A 203 -8.37 2.07 21.99
N THR A 204 -8.19 3.16 21.22
CA THR A 204 -9.27 4.01 20.71
C THR A 204 -10.28 3.22 19.88
N ASN A 205 -9.86 2.20 19.13
CA ASN A 205 -10.74 1.38 18.28
C ASN A 205 -11.12 0.02 18.92
N GLY A 206 -10.74 -0.21 20.18
CA GLY A 206 -11.16 -1.41 20.92
C GLY A 206 -10.46 -2.71 20.50
N HIS A 207 -9.31 -2.63 19.83
CA HIS A 207 -8.55 -3.79 19.36
C HIS A 207 -7.73 -4.42 20.48
N LEU A 208 -8.41 -5.10 21.42
CA LEU A 208 -7.81 -5.72 22.60
C LEU A 208 -6.62 -6.64 22.28
N ASN A 209 -6.74 -7.47 21.25
CA ASN A 209 -5.68 -8.38 20.81
C ASN A 209 -4.37 -7.67 20.44
N VAL A 210 -4.47 -6.51 19.79
CA VAL A 210 -3.33 -5.65 19.47
C VAL A 210 -2.81 -4.96 20.73
N VAL A 211 -3.69 -4.42 21.58
CA VAL A 211 -3.31 -3.78 22.86
C VAL A 211 -2.53 -4.75 23.74
N GLN A 212 -3.01 -5.99 23.90
CA GLN A 212 -2.34 -7.03 24.67
C GLN A 212 -0.96 -7.34 24.11
N PHE A 213 -0.84 -7.49 22.79
CA PHE A 213 0.44 -7.74 22.14
C PHE A 213 1.43 -6.58 22.34
N LEU A 214 1.00 -5.35 22.04
CA LEU A 214 1.85 -4.17 22.21
C LEU A 214 2.24 -3.95 23.67
N TYR A 215 1.34 -4.22 24.63
CA TYR A 215 1.65 -4.10 26.05
C TYR A 215 2.69 -5.14 26.46
N GLN A 216 2.50 -6.40 26.07
CA GLN A 216 3.44 -7.48 26.40
C GLN A 216 4.86 -7.20 25.91
N PHE A 217 5.01 -6.72 24.68
CA PHE A 217 6.33 -6.59 24.04
C PHE A 217 6.91 -5.17 24.04
N ARG A 218 6.08 -4.13 24.23
CA ARG A 218 6.47 -2.71 24.07
C ARG A 218 5.92 -1.79 25.16
N HIS A 219 5.50 -2.30 26.31
CA HIS A 219 5.10 -1.42 27.44
C HIS A 219 6.21 -0.47 27.91
N HIS A 220 7.48 -0.83 27.71
CA HIS A 220 8.63 -0.01 28.06
C HIS A 220 8.76 1.27 27.22
N ASP A 221 8.16 1.29 26.02
CA ASP A 221 8.10 2.49 25.16
C ASP A 221 7.11 3.56 25.70
N GLY A 222 6.38 3.21 26.77
CA GLY A 222 5.40 4.07 27.43
C GLY A 222 3.99 3.87 26.88
N VAL A 223 3.04 3.55 27.76
CA VAL A 223 1.62 3.50 27.41
C VAL A 223 1.06 4.93 27.42
N PRO A 224 0.51 5.44 26.30
CA PRO A 224 -0.07 6.78 26.28
C PRO A 224 -1.21 6.90 27.28
N ALA A 225 -1.18 7.89 28.18
CA ALA A 225 -2.28 8.14 29.12
C ALA A 225 -3.64 8.33 28.41
N ALA A 226 -3.60 8.89 27.19
CA ALA A 226 -4.78 9.06 26.34
C ALA A 226 -5.40 7.73 25.85
N ALA A 227 -4.65 6.62 25.85
CA ALA A 227 -5.15 5.32 25.39
C ALA A 227 -6.29 4.81 26.29
N PHE A 228 -6.11 4.90 27.60
CA PHE A 228 -7.15 4.54 28.57
C PHE A 228 -8.40 5.42 28.42
N VAL A 229 -8.20 6.74 28.39
CA VAL A 229 -9.28 7.72 28.27
C VAL A 229 -10.08 7.49 26.98
N SER A 230 -9.41 7.24 25.86
CA SER A 230 -10.06 7.00 24.56
C SER A 230 -10.81 5.68 24.53
N ALA A 231 -10.24 4.61 25.10
CA ALA A 231 -10.94 3.33 25.23
C ALA A 231 -12.21 3.46 26.09
N ALA A 232 -12.14 4.22 27.20
CA ALA A 232 -13.28 4.49 28.06
C ALA A 232 -14.35 5.33 27.35
N ALA A 233 -13.95 6.41 26.68
CA ALA A 233 -14.84 7.31 25.94
C ALA A 233 -15.58 6.61 24.79
N ASN A 234 -14.96 5.62 24.15
CA ASN A 234 -15.58 4.83 23.06
C ASN A 234 -16.28 3.56 23.57
N GLY A 235 -16.41 3.36 24.88
CA GLY A 235 -17.11 2.22 25.46
C GLY A 235 -16.41 0.86 25.28
N HIS A 236 -15.09 0.85 25.04
CA HIS A 236 -14.30 -0.38 24.85
C HIS A 236 -13.93 -1.02 26.19
N LEU A 237 -14.94 -1.56 26.87
CA LEU A 237 -14.83 -2.12 28.23
C LEU A 237 -13.71 -3.15 28.39
N GLU A 238 -13.51 -4.02 27.40
CA GLU A 238 -12.47 -5.06 27.49
C GLU A 238 -11.05 -4.48 27.50
N VAL A 239 -10.81 -3.41 26.73
CA VAL A 239 -9.54 -2.69 26.74
C VAL A 239 -9.34 -1.96 28.06
N VAL A 240 -10.39 -1.32 28.59
CA VAL A 240 -10.35 -0.64 29.89
C VAL A 240 -10.07 -1.62 31.02
N ARG A 241 -10.74 -2.79 31.02
CA ARG A 241 -10.50 -3.87 31.99
C ARG A 241 -9.06 -4.36 31.92
N PHE A 242 -8.54 -4.54 30.70
CA PHE A 242 -7.15 -4.94 30.50
C PHE A 242 -6.18 -3.92 31.09
N PHE A 243 -6.34 -2.63 30.77
CA PHE A 243 -5.50 -1.58 31.33
C PHE A 243 -5.60 -1.48 32.86
N HIS A 244 -6.80 -1.60 33.42
CA HIS A 244 -7.01 -1.60 34.86
C HIS A 244 -6.30 -2.77 35.56
N THR A 245 -6.32 -3.97 34.96
CA THR A 245 -5.66 -5.17 35.51
C THR A 245 -4.13 -5.07 35.45
N ASN A 246 -3.59 -4.24 34.55
CA ASN A 246 -2.16 -4.07 34.34
C ASN A 246 -1.62 -2.73 34.90
N ASP A 247 -2.33 -2.15 35.88
CA ASP A 247 -1.97 -0.93 36.60
C ASP A 247 -1.62 0.28 35.68
N VAL A 248 -2.20 0.32 34.48
CA VAL A 248 -2.01 1.46 33.58
C VAL A 248 -2.80 2.64 34.14
N HIS A 249 -2.08 3.61 34.72
CA HIS A 249 -2.67 4.81 35.29
C HIS A 249 -3.33 5.68 34.20
N GLY A 250 -4.66 5.69 34.16
CA GLY A 250 -5.45 6.48 33.21
C GLY A 250 -6.84 6.90 33.70
N CYS A 251 -7.23 6.43 34.90
CA CYS A 251 -8.49 6.79 35.57
C CYS A 251 -8.45 8.26 36.01
N THR A 252 -8.76 9.14 35.07
CA THR A 252 -8.94 10.58 35.31
C THR A 252 -10.42 10.89 35.44
N THR A 253 -10.78 12.00 36.09
CA THR A 253 -12.16 12.52 36.10
C THR A 253 -12.70 12.64 34.68
N ARG A 254 -11.86 13.12 33.75
CA ARG A 254 -12.17 13.17 32.32
C ARG A 254 -12.51 11.79 31.72
N ALA A 255 -11.83 10.71 32.12
CA ALA A 255 -12.17 9.37 31.65
C ALA A 255 -13.56 8.93 32.13
N MET A 256 -13.92 9.25 33.37
CA MET A 256 -15.23 8.95 33.95
C MET A 256 -16.34 9.77 33.28
N ASP A 257 -16.11 11.07 33.07
CA ASP A 257 -17.07 11.97 32.42
C ASP A 257 -17.33 11.59 30.95
N LEU A 258 -16.29 11.17 30.23
CA LEU A 258 -16.40 10.74 28.83
C LEU A 258 -17.04 9.36 28.68
N ALA A 259 -16.84 8.44 29.63
CA ALA A 259 -17.47 7.13 29.62
C ALA A 259 -18.97 7.17 29.98
N ALA A 260 -19.43 8.26 30.61
CA ALA A 260 -20.82 8.46 31.02
C ALA A 260 -21.68 9.18 29.96
N ARG A 261 -21.09 9.64 28.86
CA ARG A 261 -21.77 10.25 27.70
C ARG A 261 -22.33 9.21 26.76
#